data_AF-A0A355U2P1-F1
#
_entry.id   AF-A0A355U2P1-F1
#
_cell.length_a   1.000
_cell.length_b   1.000
_cell.length_c   1.000
_cell.angle_alpha   90.00
_cell.angle_beta   90.00
_cell.angle_gamma   90.00
#
_symmetry.space_group_name_H-M   'P 1'
#
loop_
_entity.id
_entity.type
_entity.pdbx_description
1 polymer ?
#
loop_
_entity_poly.entity_id
_entity_poly.type
_entity_poly.pdbx_seq_one_letter_code
_entity_poly.pdbx_strand_id
1 'polypeptide(L)' 'MLKIYGNELCPDCIACKKNFDHYGISYEFIDVMKNLKNLKEFLFYRDTSSVFDHL' A
#
# COMPACT_ATOMS: atom_id res chain seq x y z
N MET A 1 7.73 7.41 -7.92
CA MET A 1 8.18 6.47 -6.87
C MET A 1 7.04 5.52 -6.57
N LEU A 2 7.31 4.24 -6.33
CA LEU A 2 6.25 3.28 -6.01
C LEU A 2 5.62 3.64 -4.66
N LYS A 3 4.29 3.62 -4.58
CA LYS A 3 3.55 3.80 -3.34
C LYS A 3 2.96 2.47 -2.90
N ILE A 4 3.22 2.08 -1.66
CA ILE A 4 2.66 0.88 -1.05
C ILE A 4 1.65 1.35 -0.02
N TYR A 5 0.37 1.11 -0.30
CA TYR A 5 -0.71 1.31 0.67
C TYR A 5 -0.86 0.04 1.49
N GLY A 6 -0.72 0.15 2.81
CA GLY A 6 -0.79 -1.00 3.71
C GLY A 6 -1.03 -0.58 5.15
N ASN A 7 -0.82 -1.52 6.07
CA ASN A 7 -0.87 -1.29 7.51
C ASN A 7 0.42 -1.83 8.14
N GLU A 8 1.02 -1.09 9.07
CA GLU A 8 2.24 -1.50 9.78
C GLU A 8 2.06 -2.73 10.66
N LEU A 9 0.83 -3.06 11.05
CA LEU A 9 0.50 -4.25 11.85
C LEU A 9 0.18 -5.49 11.00
N CYS A 10 0.15 -5.37 9.67
CA CYS A 10 -0.14 -6.48 8.78
C CYS A 10 1.14 -7.29 8.49
N PRO A 11 1.20 -8.59 8.84
CA PRO A 11 2.38 -9.43 8.58
C PRO A 11 2.80 -9.45 7.11
N ASP A 12 1.83 -9.47 6.19
CA ASP A 12 2.10 -9.48 4.75
C ASP A 12 2.67 -8.14 4.25
N CYS A 13 2.18 -7.02 4.79
CA CYS A 13 2.74 -5.70 4.47
C CYS A 13 4.19 -5.56 4.97
N ILE A 14 4.49 -6.12 6.15
CA ILE A 14 5.87 -6.15 6.69
C ILE A 14 6.77 -7.00 5.78
N ALA A 15 6.31 -8.17 5.36
CA ALA A 15 7.06 -9.03 4.44
C ALA A 15 7.31 -8.34 3.08
N CYS A 16 6.30 -7.64 2.55
CA CYS A 16 6.42 -6.85 1.32
C CYS A 16 7.52 -5.78 1.45
N LYS A 17 7.50 -4.95 2.51
CA LYS A 17 8.53 -3.94 2.78
C LYS A 17 9.94 -4.55 2.80
N LYS A 18 10.12 -5.65 3.54
CA LYS A 18 11.40 -6.35 3.65
C LYS A 18 11.93 -6.82 2.28
N ASN A 19 11.05 -7.30 1.40
CA ASN A 19 11.47 -7.70 0.06
C ASN A 19 11.91 -6.49 -0.77
N PHE A 20 11.17 -5.38 -0.73
CA PHE A 20 11.55 -4.16 -1.44
C PHE A 20 12.90 -3.61 -0.94
N ASP A 21 13.09 -3.59 0.39
CA ASP A 21 14.36 -3.19 1.01
C ASP A 21 15.50 -4.12 0.57
N HIS A 22 15.28 -5.44 0.56
CA HIS A 22 16.26 -6.44 0.14
C HIS A 22 16.71 -6.26 -1.32
N TYR A 23 15.78 -5.95 -2.21
CA TYR A 23 16.07 -5.72 -3.63
C TYR A 23 16.48 -4.28 -3.96
N GLY A 24 16.60 -3.39 -2.96
CA GLY A 24 16.97 -1.99 -3.16
C GLY A 24 15.95 -1.18 -3.96
N ILE A 25 14.67 -1.59 -3.96
CA ILE A 25 13.60 -0.91 -4.68
C ILE A 25 13.12 0.27 -3.82
N SER A 26 13.19 1.50 -4.34
CA SER A 26 12.68 2.66 -3.62
C SER A 26 11.15 2.73 -3.63
N TYR A 27 10.55 2.88 -2.45
CA TYR A 27 9.11 3.02 -2.27
C TYR A 27 8.76 4.04 -1.17
N GLU A 28 7.54 4.54 -1.23
CA GLU A 28 6.86 5.26 -0.15
C GLU A 28 5.82 4.34 0.47
N PHE A 29 5.92 4.10 1.78
CA PHE A 29 4.90 3.34 2.50
C PHE A 29 3.85 4.29 3.08
N ILE A 30 2.60 4.07 2.72
CA ILE A 30 1.46 4.85 3.20
C ILE A 30 0.60 3.93 4.07
N ASP A 31 0.62 4.20 5.38
CA ASP A 31 -0.27 3.52 6.31
C ASP A 31 -1.71 4.03 6.15
N VAL A 32 -2.60 3.17 5.66
CA VAL A 32 -4.01 3.49 5.41
C VAL A 32 -4.81 3.68 6.70
N MET A 33 -4.32 3.15 7.83
CA MET A 33 -4.99 3.26 9.13
C MET A 33 -4.55 4.52 9.90
N LYS A 34 -3.50 5.21 9.46
CA LYS A 34 -2.94 6.38 10.15
C LYS A 34 -3.88 7.58 10.19
N ASN A 35 -4.65 7.83 9.12
CA ASN A 35 -5.62 8.93 9.04
C ASN A 35 -6.58 8.76 7.85
N LEU A 36 -7.68 9.53 7.88
CA LEU A 36 -8.72 9.51 6.85
C LEU A 36 -8.23 9.93 5.45
N LYS A 37 -7.20 10.79 5.36
CA LYS A 37 -6.66 11.22 4.07
C LYS A 37 -5.99 10.05 3.34
N ASN A 38 -5.18 9.27 4.05
CA ASN A 38 -4.51 8.09 3.51
C ASN A 38 -5.53 7.03 3.07
N LEU A 39 -6.54 6.77 3.90
CA LEU A 39 -7.62 5.85 3.56
C LEU A 39 -8.39 6.31 2.31
N LYS A 40 -8.76 7.59 2.24
CA LYS A 40 -9.47 8.16 1.09
C LYS A 40 -8.66 8.00 -0.20
N GLU A 41 -7.35 8.24 -0.15
CA GLU A 41 -6.46 8.09 -1.30
C GLU A 41 -6.42 6.62 -1.78
N PHE A 42 -6.31 5.65 -0.87
CA PHE A 42 -6.37 4.23 -1.22
C PHE A 42 -7.72 3.82 -1.83
N LEU A 43 -8.82 4.22 -1.21
CA LEU A 43 -10.17 3.89 -1.70
C LEU A 43 -10.42 4.43 -3.10
N PHE A 44 -9.94 5.65 -3.39
CA PHE A 44 -10.02 6.20 -4.74
C PHE A 44 -9.37 5.28 -5.78
N TYR A 45 -8.16 4.76 -5.52
CA TYR A 45 -7.50 3.85 -6.45
C TYR A 45 -8.18 2.49 -6.53
N ARG A 46 -8.62 1.94 -5.38
CA ARG A 46 -9.35 0.66 -5.33
C ARG A 46 -10.62 0.73 -6.18
N ASP A 47 -11.38 1.81 -6.05
CA ASP A 47 -12.70 1.94 -6.67
C ASP A 47 -12.65 2.39 -8.14
N THR A 48 -11.49 2.86 -8.62
CA THR A 48 -11.33 3.36 -10.01
C THR A 48 -10.39 2.53 -10.87
N SER A 49 -9.62 1.62 -10.28
CA SER A 49 -8.69 0.78 -11.02
C SER A 49 -9.30 -0.58 -11.38
N SER A 50 -9.28 -0.91 -12.66
CA SER A 50 -9.82 -2.17 -13.18
C SER A 50 -9.13 -3.43 -12.65
N VAL A 51 -7.95 -3.30 -12.03
CA VAL A 51 -7.28 -4.42 -11.35
C VAL A 51 -8.11 -4.93 -10.17
N PHE A 52 -9.08 -4.16 -9.66
CA PHE A 52 -9.97 -4.61 -8.58
C PHE A 52 -11.34 -5.09 -9.08
N ASP A 53 -11.62 -5.10 -10.39
CA ASP A 53 -12.93 -5.49 -10.95
C ASP A 53 -13.29 -6.98 -10.72
N HIS A 54 -12.32 -7.79 -10.29
CA HIS A 54 -12.47 -9.23 -10.06
C HIS A 54 -12.60 -9.62 -8.57
N LEU A 55 -12.71 -8.63 -7.68
CA LEU A 55 -12.82 -8.82 -6.24
C LEU A 55 -14.25 -8.68 -5.73
#